data_AF-A0A3M0BFV9-F1
#
_entry.id   AF-A0A3M0BFV9-F1
#
_cell.length_a   1.000
_cell.length_b   1.000
_cell.length_c   1.000
_cell.angle_alpha   90.00
_cell.angle_beta   90.00
_cell.angle_gamma   90.00
#
_symmetry.space_group_name_H-M   'P 1'
#
loop_
_entity.id
_entity.type
_entity.pdbx_description
1 polymer ?
#
loop_
_entity_poly.entity_id
_entity_poly.type
_entity_poly.pdbx_seq_one_letter_code
_entity_poly.pdbx_strand_id
1 'polypeptide(L)'
;MKHIGEFQLIKQLTKILEIKDKNVLVGFGDDCACVNVESKKLVFTADIQIENVHFLKDKVKPTQLGWKLISVNVSDVVACGGVPKWAVISIAVPKNINIKWLKEVYEGIKKALDFYKFDIIGGNTSSSSEIIFDLFLTGETEKFVSRSGAKPGDYVFISGHTGLSRAGLELLLMDKKDYEDFEKRLIKTHLEPVARIDLQEKISRYATACIDISDGLVGDLGHISENSKVKIILEKEKIPISADLEKYCKKYNKNPYDYILYGGEDYQLAFTIKKEDIIHFKNEFLIGIVEKGEGIYLDNKKLKEKGFEHI
;
A
#
# COMPACT_ATOMS: atom_id res chain seq x y z
N MET A 1 -9.09 19.08 -12.37
CA MET A 1 -8.19 18.10 -11.73
C MET A 1 -7.75 18.60 -10.36
N LYS A 2 -6.82 19.58 -10.23
CA LYS A 2 -6.41 20.19 -8.93
C LYS A 2 -7.52 20.69 -7.97
N HIS A 3 -8.74 20.94 -8.46
CA HIS A 3 -9.87 21.39 -7.63
C HIS A 3 -10.85 20.28 -7.25
N ILE A 4 -10.73 19.09 -7.86
CA ILE A 4 -11.66 17.97 -7.67
C ILE A 4 -11.06 16.95 -6.70
N GLY A 5 -9.73 16.77 -6.72
CA GLY A 5 -9.04 15.73 -5.95
C GLY A 5 -9.17 14.35 -6.62
N GLU A 6 -8.22 13.48 -6.34
CA GLU A 6 -8.09 12.14 -6.94
C GLU A 6 -9.33 11.25 -6.72
N PHE A 7 -9.74 11.05 -5.46
CA PHE A 7 -10.87 10.16 -5.14
C PHE A 7 -12.19 10.59 -5.77
N GLN A 8 -12.45 11.89 -5.81
CA GLN A 8 -13.65 12.42 -6.43
C GLN A 8 -13.59 12.29 -7.96
N LEU A 9 -12.41 12.40 -8.58
CA LEU A 9 -12.21 12.09 -10.00
C LEU A 9 -12.51 10.62 -10.28
N ILE A 10 -11.94 9.69 -9.50
CA ILE A 10 -12.21 8.25 -9.62
C ILE A 10 -13.71 7.98 -9.53
N LYS A 11 -14.39 8.55 -8.52
CA LYS A 11 -15.84 8.41 -8.33
C LYS A 11 -16.66 8.94 -9.52
N GLN A 12 -16.21 10.01 -10.18
CA GLN A 12 -16.88 10.53 -11.37
C GLN A 12 -16.66 9.65 -12.60
N LEU A 13 -15.43 9.21 -12.84
CA LEU A 13 -15.10 8.38 -14.00
C LEU A 13 -15.73 6.99 -13.91
N THR A 14 -15.64 6.35 -12.74
CA THR A 14 -16.18 5.01 -12.51
C THR A 14 -17.70 4.96 -12.57
N LYS A 15 -18.41 6.06 -12.25
CA LYS A 15 -19.87 6.17 -12.45
C LYS A 15 -20.31 6.06 -13.91
N ILE A 16 -19.41 6.33 -14.87
CA ILE A 16 -19.69 6.19 -16.30
C ILE A 16 -19.64 4.72 -16.72
N LEU A 17 -18.90 3.88 -15.98
CA LEU A 17 -18.63 2.50 -16.30
C LEU A 17 -19.60 1.57 -15.55
N GLU A 18 -20.59 1.04 -16.26
CA GLU A 18 -21.54 0.08 -15.69
C GLU A 18 -20.97 -1.36 -15.74
N ILE A 19 -20.80 -2.00 -14.59
CA ILE A 19 -20.41 -3.41 -14.49
C ILE A 19 -21.67 -4.28 -14.57
N LYS A 20 -21.83 -5.02 -15.67
CA LYS A 20 -23.01 -5.87 -15.94
C LYS A 20 -22.77 -7.36 -15.69
N ASP A 21 -21.51 -7.80 -15.68
CA ASP A 21 -21.17 -9.19 -15.47
C ASP A 21 -21.37 -9.55 -13.98
N LYS A 22 -22.22 -10.54 -13.73
CA LYS A 22 -22.57 -11.02 -12.38
C LYS A 22 -21.43 -11.78 -11.72
N ASN A 23 -20.42 -12.20 -12.48
CA ASN A 23 -19.23 -12.84 -11.95
C ASN A 23 -18.27 -11.84 -11.33
N VAL A 24 -18.40 -10.54 -11.62
CA VAL A 24 -17.63 -9.50 -10.92
C VAL A 24 -18.21 -9.33 -9.52
N LEU A 25 -17.51 -9.88 -8.53
CA LEU A 25 -17.91 -9.85 -7.12
C LEU A 25 -17.63 -8.48 -6.50
N VAL A 26 -16.50 -7.87 -6.88
CA VAL A 26 -16.04 -6.55 -6.43
C VAL A 26 -15.48 -5.80 -7.64
N GLY A 27 -15.99 -4.59 -7.86
CA GLY A 27 -15.54 -3.69 -8.93
C GLY A 27 -14.62 -2.61 -8.39
N PHE A 28 -14.95 -1.34 -8.67
CA PHE A 28 -14.20 -0.19 -8.18
C PHE A 28 -14.38 0.01 -6.66
N GLY A 29 -13.30 0.41 -5.96
CA GLY A 29 -13.36 0.91 -4.58
C GLY A 29 -12.52 0.17 -3.54
N ASP A 30 -12.05 -1.03 -3.87
CA ASP A 30 -11.11 -1.84 -3.06
C ASP A 30 -9.70 -1.86 -3.70
N ASP A 31 -8.70 -2.39 -2.98
CA ASP A 31 -7.31 -2.53 -3.46
C ASP A 31 -7.20 -3.44 -4.68
N CYS A 32 -8.15 -4.38 -4.84
CA CYS A 32 -8.28 -5.19 -6.02
C CYS A 32 -9.74 -5.30 -6.46
N ALA A 33 -9.97 -5.37 -7.77
CA ALA A 33 -11.20 -5.93 -8.29
C ALA A 33 -11.21 -7.45 -8.09
N CYS A 34 -12.39 -8.06 -7.92
CA CYS A 34 -12.54 -9.50 -7.71
C CYS A 34 -13.55 -10.09 -8.68
N VAL A 35 -13.16 -11.14 -9.41
CA VAL A 35 -14.03 -11.85 -10.35
C VAL A 35 -14.06 -13.33 -10.02
N ASN A 36 -15.25 -13.90 -9.98
CA ASN A 36 -15.46 -15.34 -9.86
C ASN A 36 -15.25 -16.01 -11.24
N VAL A 37 -14.22 -16.82 -11.36
CA VAL A 37 -13.93 -17.62 -12.56
C VAL A 37 -14.07 -19.09 -12.17
N GLU A 38 -15.20 -19.68 -12.57
CA GLU A 38 -15.60 -21.03 -12.16
C GLU A 38 -15.63 -21.19 -10.63
N SER A 39 -14.73 -22.02 -10.07
CA SER A 39 -14.60 -22.28 -8.63
C SER A 39 -13.55 -21.42 -7.94
N LYS A 40 -12.89 -20.50 -8.66
CA LYS A 40 -11.84 -19.62 -8.13
C LYS A 40 -12.28 -18.16 -8.12
N LYS A 41 -11.75 -17.38 -7.18
CA LYS A 41 -11.84 -15.92 -7.24
C LYS A 41 -10.49 -15.36 -7.64
N LEU A 42 -10.47 -14.66 -8.77
CA LEU A 42 -9.30 -13.93 -9.23
C LEU A 42 -9.40 -12.49 -8.74
N VAL A 43 -8.27 -11.97 -8.27
CA VAL A 43 -8.13 -10.56 -7.88
C VAL A 43 -7.22 -9.85 -8.85
N PHE A 44 -7.51 -8.59 -9.15
CA PHE A 44 -6.81 -7.79 -10.15
C PHE A 44 -6.47 -6.42 -9.58
N THR A 45 -5.20 -6.02 -9.68
CA THR A 45 -4.71 -4.68 -9.36
C THR A 45 -3.78 -4.18 -10.47
N ALA A 46 -3.59 -2.87 -10.51
CA ALA A 46 -2.53 -2.23 -11.29
C ALA A 46 -1.97 -1.02 -10.52
N ASP A 47 -0.65 -0.90 -10.51
CA ASP A 47 0.08 0.23 -9.92
C ASP A 47 1.19 0.67 -10.88
N ILE A 48 1.38 1.99 -10.94
CA ILE A 48 2.26 2.67 -11.87
C ILE A 48 3.39 3.40 -11.13
N GLN A 49 4.62 3.27 -11.63
CA GLN A 49 5.80 3.98 -11.18
C GLN A 49 6.26 4.96 -12.27
N ILE A 50 6.09 6.26 -12.01
CA ILE A 50 6.42 7.36 -12.92
C ILE A 50 7.63 8.11 -12.40
N GLU A 51 8.63 8.33 -13.25
CA GLU A 51 9.78 9.18 -12.94
C GLU A 51 9.33 10.59 -12.55
N ASN A 52 9.98 11.18 -11.55
CA ASN A 52 9.64 12.49 -10.94
C ASN A 52 8.32 12.54 -10.15
N VAL A 53 7.56 11.45 -10.10
CA VAL A 53 6.38 11.31 -9.23
C VAL A 53 6.67 10.30 -8.12
N HIS A 54 6.94 9.04 -8.49
CA HIS A 54 7.14 7.94 -7.54
C HIS A 54 8.62 7.63 -7.27
N PHE A 55 9.51 8.02 -8.17
CA PHE A 55 10.95 7.86 -7.99
C PHE A 55 11.76 8.92 -8.76
N LEU A 56 12.99 9.13 -8.30
CA LEU A 56 13.98 9.96 -8.98
C LEU A 56 15.11 9.07 -9.50
N LYS A 57 15.28 9.02 -10.82
CA LYS A 57 16.20 8.09 -11.50
C LYS A 57 17.65 8.20 -11.02
N ASP A 58 18.08 9.39 -10.63
CA ASP A 58 19.41 9.72 -10.13
C ASP A 58 19.62 9.39 -8.64
N LYS A 59 18.53 9.20 -7.88
CA LYS A 59 18.56 8.89 -6.45
C LYS A 59 18.24 7.43 -6.13
N VAL A 60 17.66 6.68 -7.06
CA VAL A 60 17.24 5.29 -6.85
C VAL A 60 18.10 4.33 -7.66
N LYS A 61 18.55 3.23 -7.03
CA LYS A 61 19.23 2.17 -7.77
C LYS A 61 18.20 1.43 -8.64
N PRO A 62 18.52 1.04 -9.88
CA PRO A 62 17.52 0.44 -10.78
C PRO A 62 16.92 -0.85 -10.20
N THR A 63 17.73 -1.66 -9.52
CA THR A 63 17.28 -2.88 -8.83
C THR A 63 16.26 -2.60 -7.73
N GLN A 64 16.32 -1.45 -7.08
CA GLN A 64 15.37 -1.04 -6.03
C GLN A 64 14.03 -0.66 -6.64
N LEU A 65 14.06 0.11 -7.75
CA LEU A 65 12.87 0.43 -8.52
C LEU A 65 12.14 -0.83 -8.99
N GLY A 66 12.88 -1.81 -9.54
CA GLY A 66 12.31 -3.08 -9.97
C GLY A 66 11.71 -3.90 -8.82
N TRP A 67 12.34 -3.89 -7.65
CA TRP A 67 11.80 -4.52 -6.45
C TRP A 67 10.51 -3.83 -5.98
N LYS A 68 10.54 -2.49 -5.85
CA LYS A 68 9.41 -1.68 -5.40
C LYS A 68 8.21 -1.89 -6.31
N LEU A 69 8.37 -1.79 -7.63
CA LEU A 69 7.31 -2.01 -8.63
C LEU A 69 6.51 -3.30 -8.37
N ILE A 70 7.20 -4.39 -8.03
CA ILE A 70 6.54 -5.66 -7.72
C ILE A 70 5.90 -5.64 -6.33
N SER A 71 6.64 -5.19 -5.32
CA SER A 71 6.17 -5.23 -3.93
C SER A 71 4.90 -4.41 -3.71
N VAL A 72 4.76 -3.24 -4.34
CA VAL A 72 3.57 -2.38 -4.17
C VAL A 72 2.30 -3.08 -4.66
N ASN A 73 2.32 -3.69 -5.84
CA ASN A 73 1.19 -4.47 -6.36
C ASN A 73 0.89 -5.72 -5.50
N VAL A 74 1.92 -6.40 -4.98
CA VAL A 74 1.73 -7.54 -4.09
C VAL A 74 1.04 -7.11 -2.78
N SER A 75 1.29 -5.88 -2.32
CA SER A 75 0.65 -5.29 -1.14
C SER A 75 -0.88 -5.30 -1.27
N ASP A 76 -1.41 -4.79 -2.39
CA ASP A 76 -2.85 -4.78 -2.69
C ASP A 76 -3.47 -6.19 -2.67
N VAL A 77 -2.81 -7.13 -3.36
CA VAL A 77 -3.29 -8.50 -3.47
C VAL A 77 -3.36 -9.15 -2.08
N VAL A 78 -2.37 -8.92 -1.23
CA VAL A 78 -2.34 -9.43 0.14
C VAL A 78 -3.40 -8.75 1.01
N ALA A 79 -3.61 -7.44 0.86
CA ALA A 79 -4.66 -6.70 1.58
C ALA A 79 -6.06 -7.27 1.28
N CYS A 80 -6.29 -7.75 0.06
CA CYS A 80 -7.52 -8.45 -0.31
C CYS A 80 -7.58 -9.93 0.12
N GLY A 81 -6.59 -10.41 0.87
CA GLY A 81 -6.45 -11.81 1.28
C GLY A 81 -6.07 -12.75 0.13
N GLY A 82 -5.53 -12.24 -0.97
CA GLY A 82 -5.11 -13.01 -2.14
C GLY A 82 -3.63 -13.39 -2.15
N VAL A 83 -3.29 -14.32 -3.03
CA VAL A 83 -1.92 -14.76 -3.33
C VAL A 83 -1.60 -14.37 -4.77
N PRO A 84 -0.47 -13.66 -5.04
CA PRO A 84 -0.11 -13.26 -6.39
C PRO A 84 0.17 -14.48 -7.30
N LYS A 85 -0.18 -14.38 -8.59
CA LYS A 85 -0.02 -15.49 -9.56
C LYS A 85 0.69 -15.07 -10.83
N TRP A 86 0.16 -14.06 -11.53
CA TRP A 86 0.68 -13.64 -12.82
C TRP A 86 0.60 -12.14 -12.97
N ALA A 87 1.64 -11.55 -13.56
CA ALA A 87 1.63 -10.15 -13.92
C ALA A 87 1.98 -9.92 -15.39
N VAL A 88 1.57 -8.76 -15.90
CA VAL A 88 2.06 -8.20 -17.15
C VAL A 88 2.60 -6.80 -16.89
N ILE A 89 3.69 -6.44 -17.57
CA ILE A 89 4.37 -5.15 -17.36
C ILE A 89 4.38 -4.32 -18.64
N SER A 90 3.84 -3.11 -18.57
CA SER A 90 3.96 -2.10 -19.61
C SER A 90 5.07 -1.13 -19.25
N ILE A 91 6.03 -0.93 -20.17
CA ILE A 91 7.11 0.05 -19.98
C ILE A 91 7.02 1.13 -21.06
N ALA A 92 7.17 2.39 -20.65
CA ALA A 92 7.34 3.49 -21.58
C ALA A 92 8.59 4.26 -21.20
N VAL A 93 9.54 4.40 -22.13
CA VAL A 93 10.88 4.92 -21.80
C VAL A 93 11.42 5.83 -22.90
N PRO A 94 12.33 6.77 -22.57
CA PRO A 94 13.04 7.55 -23.58
C PRO A 94 13.82 6.67 -24.55
N LYS A 95 13.85 7.03 -25.84
CA LYS A 95 14.59 6.27 -26.86
C LYS A 95 16.10 6.17 -26.59
N ASN A 96 16.64 7.12 -25.83
CA ASN A 96 18.04 7.16 -25.41
C ASN A 96 18.30 6.48 -24.06
N ILE A 97 17.31 5.77 -23.48
CA ILE A 97 17.48 5.06 -22.22
C ILE A 97 18.63 4.04 -22.33
N ASN A 98 19.47 3.98 -21.30
CA ASN A 98 20.56 3.01 -21.27
C ASN A 98 20.00 1.60 -21.03
N ILE A 99 20.21 0.69 -21.98
CA ILE A 99 19.74 -0.71 -21.87
C ILE A 99 20.29 -1.44 -20.65
N LYS A 100 21.51 -1.11 -20.18
CA LYS A 100 22.08 -1.69 -18.96
C LYS A 100 21.26 -1.31 -17.73
N TRP A 101 20.83 -0.05 -17.65
CA TRP A 101 19.98 0.45 -16.57
C TRP A 101 18.64 -0.31 -16.54
N LEU A 102 18.01 -0.54 -17.71
CA LEU A 102 16.79 -1.34 -17.80
C LEU A 102 17.00 -2.80 -17.36
N LYS A 103 18.12 -3.42 -17.76
CA LYS A 103 18.46 -4.78 -17.29
C LYS A 103 18.57 -4.85 -15.77
N GLU A 104 19.18 -3.85 -15.14
CA GLU A 104 19.28 -3.77 -13.68
C GLU A 104 17.90 -3.58 -13.01
N VAL A 105 16.96 -2.86 -13.64
CA VAL A 105 15.56 -2.83 -13.16
C VAL A 105 14.95 -4.25 -13.19
N TYR A 106 15.10 -4.96 -14.31
CA TYR A 106 14.58 -6.33 -14.45
C TYR A 106 15.26 -7.33 -13.51
N GLU A 107 16.52 -7.11 -13.12
CA GLU A 107 17.17 -7.90 -12.05
C GLU A 107 16.50 -7.66 -10.69
N GLY A 108 16.08 -6.43 -10.40
CA GLY A 108 15.25 -6.10 -9.23
C GLY A 108 13.90 -6.79 -9.24
N ILE A 109 13.21 -6.72 -10.39
CA ILE A 109 11.93 -7.42 -10.62
C ILE A 109 12.11 -8.93 -10.38
N LYS A 110 13.13 -9.54 -10.99
CA LYS A 110 13.40 -10.97 -10.83
C LYS A 110 13.57 -11.36 -9.36
N LYS A 111 14.32 -10.58 -8.58
CA LYS A 111 14.50 -10.84 -7.13
C LYS A 111 13.17 -10.80 -6.38
N ALA A 112 12.29 -9.86 -6.71
CA ALA A 112 10.97 -9.76 -6.09
C ALA A 112 10.06 -10.93 -6.51
N LEU A 113 10.06 -11.31 -7.79
CA LEU A 113 9.33 -12.49 -8.28
C LEU A 113 9.80 -13.78 -7.58
N ASP A 114 11.11 -13.98 -7.45
CA ASP A 114 11.69 -15.13 -6.73
C ASP A 114 11.25 -15.15 -5.24
N PHE A 115 11.14 -13.96 -4.61
CA PHE A 115 10.71 -13.82 -3.22
C PHE A 115 9.21 -14.09 -3.03
N TYR A 116 8.35 -13.49 -3.85
CA TYR A 116 6.89 -13.61 -3.75
C TYR A 116 6.30 -14.84 -4.48
N LYS A 117 7.11 -15.53 -5.27
CA LYS A 117 6.81 -16.80 -5.96
C LYS A 117 5.67 -16.71 -6.98
N PHE A 118 5.80 -15.79 -7.93
CA PHE A 118 4.87 -15.64 -9.05
C PHE A 118 5.61 -15.17 -10.31
N ASP A 119 4.95 -15.18 -11.47
CA ASP A 119 5.60 -14.93 -12.76
C ASP A 119 5.08 -13.66 -13.47
N ILE A 120 5.97 -12.98 -14.20
CA ILE A 120 5.55 -12.04 -15.25
C ILE A 120 5.44 -12.82 -16.56
N ILE A 121 4.27 -12.77 -17.19
CA ILE A 121 3.94 -13.61 -18.36
C ILE A 121 3.78 -12.82 -19.66
N GLY A 122 3.98 -11.51 -19.63
CA GLY A 122 3.82 -10.66 -20.79
C GLY A 122 4.03 -9.19 -20.48
N GLY A 123 3.81 -8.35 -21.49
CA GLY A 123 3.99 -6.93 -21.35
C GLY A 123 3.89 -6.17 -22.65
N ASN A 124 4.08 -4.85 -22.54
CA ASN A 124 4.14 -3.93 -23.67
C ASN A 124 5.34 -2.98 -23.53
N THR A 125 5.84 -2.45 -24.65
CA THR A 125 6.92 -1.47 -24.65
C THR A 125 6.60 -0.32 -25.59
N SER A 126 6.77 0.91 -25.12
CA SER A 126 6.57 2.13 -25.89
C SER A 126 7.68 3.16 -25.65
N SER A 127 7.79 4.15 -26.54
CA SER A 127 8.64 5.32 -26.32
C SER A 127 7.86 6.42 -25.61
N SER A 128 8.50 7.10 -24.65
CA SER A 128 7.94 8.23 -23.88
C SER A 128 9.02 9.29 -23.63
N SER A 129 8.63 10.49 -23.19
CA SER A 129 9.56 11.50 -22.67
C SER A 129 10.08 11.18 -21.26
N GLU A 130 9.31 10.42 -20.49
CA GLU A 130 9.60 10.03 -19.11
C GLU A 130 9.70 8.50 -18.99
N ILE A 131 10.35 8.02 -17.93
CA ILE A 131 10.36 6.60 -17.58
C ILE A 131 9.09 6.24 -16.81
N ILE A 132 8.33 5.29 -17.34
CA ILE A 132 7.10 4.77 -16.77
C ILE A 132 7.17 3.25 -16.75
N PHE A 133 6.87 2.67 -15.59
CA PHE A 133 6.61 1.25 -15.42
C PHE A 133 5.20 1.09 -14.86
N ASP A 134 4.35 0.36 -15.57
CA ASP A 134 2.98 0.06 -15.17
C ASP A 134 2.84 -1.46 -15.08
N LEU A 135 2.50 -1.96 -13.89
CA LEU A 135 2.37 -3.39 -13.64
C LEU A 135 0.91 -3.72 -13.37
N PHE A 136 0.38 -4.67 -14.12
CA PHE A 136 -0.90 -5.30 -13.82
C PHE A 136 -0.64 -6.65 -13.17
N LEU A 137 -1.22 -6.89 -12.00
CA LEU A 137 -1.05 -8.12 -11.25
C LEU A 137 -2.40 -8.82 -11.03
N THR A 138 -2.42 -10.12 -11.33
CA THR A 138 -3.51 -11.03 -10.99
C THR A 138 -3.10 -11.96 -9.86
N GLY A 139 -3.99 -12.13 -8.89
CA GLY A 139 -3.89 -13.10 -7.81
C GLY A 139 -5.10 -14.03 -7.73
N GLU A 140 -5.03 -14.98 -6.81
CA GLU A 140 -6.14 -15.87 -6.44
C GLU A 140 -6.48 -15.71 -4.96
N THR A 141 -7.77 -15.78 -4.61
CA THR A 141 -8.23 -15.82 -3.22
C THR A 141 -9.38 -16.79 -3.03
N GLU A 142 -9.43 -17.46 -1.88
CA GLU A 142 -10.60 -18.25 -1.47
C GLU A 142 -11.70 -17.33 -0.89
N LYS A 143 -11.28 -16.31 -0.14
CA LYS A 143 -12.12 -15.34 0.52
C LYS A 143 -11.54 -13.95 0.33
N PHE A 144 -12.19 -13.17 -0.52
CA PHE A 144 -11.91 -11.75 -0.68
C PHE A 144 -12.18 -11.01 0.64
N VAL A 145 -11.21 -10.22 1.07
CA VAL A 145 -11.34 -9.32 2.22
C VAL A 145 -11.49 -7.92 1.66
N SER A 146 -12.65 -7.29 1.87
CA SER A 146 -12.92 -5.92 1.40
C SER A 146 -12.62 -4.89 2.47
N ARG A 147 -12.51 -3.62 2.08
CA ARG A 147 -12.48 -2.45 2.97
C ARG A 147 -13.81 -2.25 3.71
N SER A 148 -14.90 -2.85 3.24
CA SER A 148 -16.26 -2.59 3.71
C SER A 148 -16.75 -3.55 4.81
N GLY A 149 -15.94 -4.50 5.27
CA GLY A 149 -16.40 -5.53 6.20
C GLY A 149 -16.26 -5.24 7.70
N ALA A 150 -15.70 -4.09 8.10
CA ALA A 150 -15.51 -3.71 9.50
C ALA A 150 -16.84 -3.51 10.22
N LYS A 151 -16.91 -3.91 11.49
CA LYS A 151 -18.12 -3.80 12.32
C LYS A 151 -17.83 -3.22 13.70
N PRO A 152 -18.81 -2.50 14.32
CA PRO A 152 -18.66 -2.06 15.70
C PRO A 152 -18.33 -3.23 16.64
N GLY A 153 -17.29 -3.07 17.45
CA GLY A 153 -16.74 -4.11 18.33
C GLY A 153 -15.53 -4.86 17.75
N ASP A 154 -15.23 -4.69 16.45
CA ASP A 154 -13.96 -5.14 15.88
C ASP A 154 -12.80 -4.31 16.42
N TYR A 155 -11.63 -4.92 16.52
CA TYR A 155 -10.39 -4.27 16.88
C TYR A 155 -9.58 -3.91 15.65
N VAL A 156 -8.86 -2.79 15.71
CA VAL A 156 -8.05 -2.26 14.61
C VAL A 156 -6.58 -2.59 14.84
N PHE A 157 -5.95 -3.19 13.83
CA PHE A 157 -4.55 -3.58 13.85
C PHE A 157 -3.76 -2.92 12.73
N ILE A 158 -2.45 -2.78 12.95
CA ILE A 158 -1.46 -2.58 11.88
C ILE A 158 -0.42 -3.68 11.91
N SER A 159 0.03 -4.10 10.73
CA SER A 159 0.98 -5.21 10.61
C SER A 159 2.39 -4.88 11.09
N GLY A 160 2.78 -3.60 11.04
CA GLY A 160 4.13 -3.13 11.32
C GLY A 160 4.15 -1.63 11.65
N HIS A 161 5.35 -1.05 11.74
CA HIS A 161 5.51 0.38 11.99
C HIS A 161 5.19 1.19 10.73
N THR A 162 4.54 2.34 10.89
CA THR A 162 4.28 3.33 9.82
C THR A 162 5.09 4.60 10.04
N GLY A 163 5.12 5.46 9.03
CA GLY A 163 5.90 6.71 8.96
C GLY A 163 7.37 6.52 8.58
N LEU A 164 7.81 5.29 8.30
CA LEU A 164 9.22 5.00 8.01
C LEU A 164 9.57 5.42 6.60
N SER A 165 8.70 5.10 5.64
CA SER A 165 8.91 5.39 4.22
C SER A 165 8.99 6.90 3.97
N ARG A 166 8.07 7.68 4.55
CA ARG A 166 8.13 9.16 4.51
C ARG A 166 9.45 9.72 5.04
N ALA A 167 9.94 9.22 6.17
CA ALA A 167 11.23 9.65 6.71
C ALA A 167 12.38 9.26 5.77
N GLY A 168 12.31 8.08 5.16
CA GLY A 168 13.24 7.61 4.13
C GLY A 168 13.27 8.49 2.88
N LEU A 169 12.10 8.89 2.37
CA LEU A 169 11.97 9.83 1.26
C LEU A 169 12.57 11.19 1.61
N GLU A 170 12.22 11.76 2.77
CA GLU A 170 12.76 13.04 3.20
C GLU A 170 14.29 12.99 3.30
N LEU A 171 14.86 11.89 3.81
CA LEU A 171 16.31 11.67 3.82
C LEU A 171 16.91 11.59 2.41
N LEU A 172 16.30 10.82 1.51
CA LEU A 172 16.75 10.68 0.12
C LEU A 172 16.82 12.04 -0.61
N LEU A 173 15.87 12.92 -0.31
CA LEU A 173 15.79 14.26 -0.87
C LEU A 173 16.80 15.25 -0.26
N MET A 174 17.35 14.99 0.93
CA MET A 174 18.38 15.84 1.54
C MET A 174 19.73 15.78 0.83
N ASP A 175 19.96 14.78 -0.02
CA ASP A 175 21.18 14.61 -0.82
C ASP A 175 22.48 14.66 0.01
N LYS A 176 22.44 14.05 1.21
CA LYS A 176 23.60 14.00 2.08
C LYS A 176 24.67 13.08 1.50
N LYS A 177 25.92 13.47 1.70
CA LYS A 177 27.09 12.66 1.37
C LYS A 177 27.11 11.33 2.14
N ASP A 178 26.73 11.37 3.42
CA ASP A 178 26.74 10.23 4.32
C ASP A 178 25.47 10.22 5.20
N TYR A 179 25.00 9.01 5.50
CA TYR A 179 23.84 8.74 6.34
C TYR A 179 24.23 7.84 7.51
N GLU A 180 23.62 8.06 8.67
CA GLU A 180 23.72 7.15 9.81
C GLU A 180 22.97 5.84 9.53
N ASP A 181 23.24 4.79 10.32
CA ASP A 181 22.66 3.47 10.04
C ASP A 181 21.13 3.44 10.16
N PHE A 182 20.54 4.22 11.07
CA PHE A 182 19.09 4.34 11.17
C PHE A 182 18.50 5.07 9.95
N GLU A 183 19.22 6.06 9.40
CA GLU A 183 18.79 6.79 8.20
C GLU A 183 18.86 5.88 6.97
N LYS A 184 19.93 5.07 6.84
CA LYS A 184 20.05 4.07 5.77
C LYS A 184 18.91 3.04 5.82
N ARG A 185 18.49 2.62 7.01
CA ARG A 185 17.34 1.70 7.17
C ARG A 185 16.03 2.36 6.74
N LEU A 186 15.78 3.61 7.13
CA LEU A 186 14.60 4.37 6.69
C LEU A 186 14.57 4.56 5.16
N ILE A 187 15.70 4.96 4.56
CA ILE A 187 15.84 5.07 3.09
C ILE A 187 15.56 3.71 2.44
N LYS A 188 16.10 2.62 3.00
CA LYS A 188 15.84 1.28 2.48
C LYS A 188 14.36 0.92 2.55
N THR A 189 13.66 1.25 3.64
CA THR A 189 12.21 1.00 3.76
C THR A 189 11.42 1.69 2.65
N HIS A 190 11.79 2.92 2.28
CA HIS A 190 11.13 3.63 1.18
C HIS A 190 11.44 3.05 -0.21
N LEU A 191 12.69 2.61 -0.44
CA LEU A 191 13.16 2.16 -1.75
C LEU A 191 12.95 0.68 -2.03
N GLU A 192 12.91 -0.15 -0.98
CA GLU A 192 12.77 -1.61 -1.05
C GLU A 192 11.67 -2.08 -0.07
N PRO A 193 10.42 -1.60 -0.19
CA PRO A 193 9.35 -2.04 0.69
C PRO A 193 9.09 -3.54 0.51
N VAL A 194 8.63 -4.20 1.58
CA VAL A 194 8.31 -5.63 1.57
C VAL A 194 6.83 -5.79 1.89
N ALA A 195 6.04 -6.24 0.91
CA ALA A 195 4.64 -6.53 1.11
C ALA A 195 4.46 -7.63 2.15
N ARG A 196 3.39 -7.54 2.94
CA ARG A 196 3.11 -8.42 4.08
C ARG A 196 2.54 -9.78 3.69
N ILE A 197 3.15 -10.40 2.69
CA ILE A 197 2.79 -11.74 2.19
C ILE A 197 2.83 -12.80 3.31
N ASP A 198 3.62 -12.56 4.36
CA ASP A 198 3.67 -13.37 5.58
C ASP A 198 2.34 -13.39 6.36
N LEU A 199 1.47 -12.41 6.16
CA LEU A 199 0.16 -12.29 6.81
C LEU A 199 -1.01 -12.75 5.94
N GLN A 200 -0.78 -13.08 4.67
CA GLN A 200 -1.84 -13.36 3.69
C GLN A 200 -2.88 -14.38 4.22
N GLU A 201 -2.43 -15.52 4.73
CA GLU A 201 -3.33 -16.58 5.21
C GLU A 201 -4.18 -16.10 6.40
N LYS A 202 -3.56 -15.38 7.34
CA LYS A 202 -4.26 -14.83 8.51
C LYS A 202 -5.30 -13.80 8.11
N ILE A 203 -4.94 -12.89 7.19
CA ILE A 203 -5.84 -11.85 6.68
C ILE A 203 -7.03 -12.50 5.99
N SER A 204 -6.78 -13.38 5.03
CA SER A 204 -7.85 -14.09 4.29
C SER A 204 -8.84 -14.77 5.24
N ARG A 205 -8.31 -15.44 6.27
CA ARG A 205 -9.13 -16.21 7.21
C ARG A 205 -9.89 -15.34 8.21
N TYR A 206 -9.21 -14.41 8.89
CA TYR A 206 -9.72 -13.76 10.11
C TYR A 206 -10.09 -12.29 9.95
N ALA A 207 -9.54 -11.58 8.96
CA ALA A 207 -9.86 -10.16 8.78
C ALA A 207 -11.33 -9.96 8.41
N THR A 208 -11.94 -8.95 9.05
CA THR A 208 -13.28 -8.46 8.69
C THR A 208 -13.18 -7.38 7.63
N ALA A 209 -12.21 -6.47 7.73
CA ALA A 209 -11.77 -5.58 6.66
C ALA A 209 -10.25 -5.44 6.66
N CYS A 210 -9.67 -5.09 5.52
CA CYS A 210 -8.24 -4.85 5.37
C CYS A 210 -8.01 -3.85 4.23
N ILE A 211 -6.91 -3.11 4.36
CA ILE A 211 -6.36 -2.19 3.34
C ILE A 211 -4.84 -2.16 3.51
N ASP A 212 -4.11 -1.91 2.45
CA ASP A 212 -2.70 -1.59 2.56
C ASP A 212 -2.50 -0.10 2.92
N ILE A 213 -1.33 0.25 3.47
CA ILE A 213 -1.02 1.61 3.91
C ILE A 213 -0.08 2.25 2.88
N SER A 214 -0.70 2.88 1.89
CA SER A 214 -0.05 3.50 0.72
C SER A 214 -0.15 5.03 0.76
N ASP A 215 -1.28 5.61 1.14
CA ASP A 215 -1.45 7.07 1.26
C ASP A 215 -1.26 7.60 2.68
N GLY A 216 -1.31 6.71 3.66
CA GLY A 216 -1.02 6.94 5.06
C GLY A 216 -2.15 6.48 5.96
N LEU A 217 -1.79 6.05 7.18
CA LEU A 217 -2.66 5.31 8.09
C LEU A 217 -4.06 5.93 8.27
N VAL A 218 -4.15 7.26 8.41
CA VAL A 218 -5.45 7.94 8.59
C VAL A 218 -6.27 7.98 7.31
N GLY A 219 -5.65 8.20 6.16
CA GLY A 219 -6.33 8.18 4.87
C GLY A 219 -6.89 6.79 4.57
N ASP A 220 -6.04 5.77 4.71
CA ASP A 220 -6.38 4.39 4.38
C ASP A 220 -7.44 3.80 5.33
N LEU A 221 -7.32 4.05 6.64
CA LEU A 221 -8.40 3.71 7.58
C LEU A 221 -9.66 4.54 7.32
N GLY A 222 -9.53 5.76 6.80
CA GLY A 222 -10.64 6.59 6.34
C GLY A 222 -11.49 5.87 5.30
N HIS A 223 -10.85 5.20 4.33
CA HIS A 223 -11.55 4.38 3.35
C HIS A 223 -12.29 3.19 3.98
N ILE A 224 -11.71 2.51 4.97
CA ILE A 224 -12.43 1.46 5.72
C ILE A 224 -13.63 2.07 6.46
N SER A 225 -13.42 3.19 7.15
CA SER A 225 -14.48 3.89 7.89
C SER A 225 -15.66 4.30 6.99
N GLU A 226 -15.39 4.89 5.83
CA GLU A 226 -16.41 5.31 4.86
C GLU A 226 -17.15 4.10 4.26
N ASN A 227 -16.41 3.10 3.77
CA ASN A 227 -16.99 1.94 3.09
C ASN A 227 -17.79 1.03 4.05
N SER A 228 -17.35 0.90 5.30
CA SER A 228 -18.06 0.16 6.34
C SER A 228 -19.12 0.98 7.08
N LYS A 229 -19.14 2.31 6.93
CA LYS A 229 -20.01 3.24 7.69
C LYS A 229 -19.84 3.08 9.20
N VAL A 230 -18.58 3.10 9.63
CA VAL A 230 -18.18 2.93 11.03
C VAL A 230 -17.25 4.05 11.48
N LYS A 231 -17.18 4.26 12.79
CA LYS A 231 -16.19 5.14 13.41
C LYS A 231 -14.99 4.30 13.82
N ILE A 232 -13.78 4.77 13.54
CA ILE A 232 -12.55 4.12 14.01
C ILE A 232 -11.90 5.02 15.06
N ILE A 233 -11.65 4.45 16.24
CA ILE A 233 -10.94 5.13 17.33
C ILE A 233 -9.57 4.48 17.48
N LEU A 234 -8.53 5.24 17.17
CA LEU A 234 -7.15 4.90 17.43
C LEU A 234 -6.78 5.33 18.85
N GLU A 235 -6.13 4.44 19.59
CA GLU A 235 -5.66 4.69 20.95
C GLU A 235 -4.20 5.11 20.90
N LYS A 236 -3.92 6.38 21.23
CA LYS A 236 -2.58 6.98 21.02
C LYS A 236 -1.45 6.22 21.71
N GLU A 237 -1.73 5.68 22.90
CA GLU A 237 -0.76 4.94 23.72
C GLU A 237 -0.42 3.57 23.15
N LYS A 238 -1.28 3.02 22.27
CA LYS A 238 -1.07 1.71 21.64
C LYS A 238 -0.39 1.79 20.28
N ILE A 239 -0.30 2.98 19.69
CA ILE A 239 0.34 3.17 18.40
C ILE A 239 1.87 3.04 18.56
N PRO A 240 2.52 2.08 17.88
CA PRO A 240 3.95 1.83 18.03
C PRO A 240 4.79 2.91 17.34
N ILE A 241 5.88 3.33 17.98
CA ILE A 241 6.89 4.19 17.38
C ILE A 241 8.17 3.38 17.18
N SER A 242 8.65 3.28 15.93
CA SER A 242 9.92 2.63 15.64
C SER A 242 11.09 3.41 16.22
N ALA A 243 12.08 2.72 16.76
CA ALA A 243 13.32 3.33 17.25
C ALA A 243 14.05 4.16 16.18
N ASP A 244 13.97 3.76 14.90
CA ASP A 244 14.60 4.52 13.81
C ASP A 244 13.83 5.81 13.51
N LEU A 245 12.50 5.77 13.55
CA LEU A 245 11.65 6.96 13.38
C LEU A 245 11.81 7.93 14.56
N GLU A 246 11.89 7.40 15.78
CA GLU A 246 12.13 8.22 16.98
C GLU A 246 13.47 8.97 16.88
N LYS A 247 14.55 8.27 16.49
CA LYS A 247 15.87 8.89 16.27
C LYS A 247 15.82 9.96 15.18
N TYR A 248 15.16 9.66 14.06
CA TYR A 248 14.96 10.62 12.99
C TYR A 248 14.21 11.87 13.48
N CYS A 249 13.06 11.70 14.13
CA CYS A 249 12.25 12.80 14.60
C CYS A 249 12.98 13.66 15.63
N LYS A 250 13.73 13.04 16.55
CA LYS A 250 14.58 13.75 17.51
C LYS A 250 15.69 14.55 16.81
N LYS A 251 16.38 13.96 15.83
CA LYS A 251 17.48 14.59 15.10
C LYS A 251 17.03 15.78 14.25
N TYR A 252 15.87 15.66 13.60
CA TYR A 252 15.37 16.67 12.66
C TYR A 252 14.25 17.55 13.24
N ASN A 253 14.02 17.48 14.56
CA ASN A 253 13.01 18.24 15.30
C ASN A 253 11.60 18.12 14.68
N LYS A 254 11.16 16.88 14.49
CA LYS A 254 9.85 16.52 13.93
C LYS A 254 8.99 15.81 14.98
N ASN A 255 7.68 15.79 14.77
CA ASN A 255 6.76 15.01 15.58
C ASN A 255 6.54 13.62 14.94
N PRO A 256 6.85 12.51 15.63
CA PRO A 256 6.69 11.17 15.07
C PRO A 256 5.25 10.82 14.68
N TYR A 257 4.25 11.36 15.40
CA TYR A 257 2.84 11.09 15.07
C TYR A 257 2.42 11.69 13.73
N ASP A 258 3.05 12.76 13.25
CA ASP A 258 2.74 13.31 11.93
C ASP A 258 3.21 12.37 10.81
N TYR A 259 4.25 11.56 11.06
CA TYR A 259 4.75 10.56 10.11
C TYR A 259 3.93 9.27 10.22
N ILE A 260 3.66 8.80 11.44
CA ILE A 260 2.91 7.56 11.67
C ILE A 260 1.48 7.65 11.11
N LEU A 261 0.83 8.80 11.29
CA LEU A 261 -0.58 8.99 10.90
C LEU A 261 -0.76 9.38 9.43
N TYR A 262 0.21 10.11 8.85
CA TYR A 262 0.06 10.74 7.54
C TYR A 262 1.24 10.52 6.59
N GLY A 263 2.18 9.64 6.93
CA GLY A 263 3.21 9.17 6.01
C GLY A 263 2.67 8.01 5.18
N GLY A 264 2.80 8.11 3.86
CA GLY A 264 2.44 7.05 2.93
C GLY A 264 3.61 6.12 2.59
N GLU A 265 3.33 5.18 1.70
CA GLU A 265 4.25 4.22 1.08
C GLU A 265 4.98 3.29 2.07
N ASP A 266 4.37 2.98 3.22
CA ASP A 266 4.92 2.01 4.18
C ASP A 266 4.58 0.56 3.80
N TYR A 267 3.51 0.35 3.02
CA TYR A 267 3.02 -0.96 2.56
C TYR A 267 2.86 -1.97 3.70
N GLN A 268 2.50 -1.45 4.87
CA GLN A 268 1.94 -2.22 5.97
C GLN A 268 0.44 -2.42 5.73
N LEU A 269 -0.18 -3.38 6.41
CA LEU A 269 -1.62 -3.58 6.37
C LEU A 269 -2.27 -2.89 7.56
N ALA A 270 -3.40 -2.22 7.33
CA ALA A 270 -4.36 -1.82 8.34
C ALA A 270 -5.61 -2.69 8.22
N PHE A 271 -6.02 -3.35 9.31
CA PHE A 271 -7.10 -4.33 9.24
C PHE A 271 -7.90 -4.41 10.53
N THR A 272 -9.12 -4.95 10.41
CA THR A 272 -10.04 -5.12 11.53
C THR A 272 -10.29 -6.59 11.84
N ILE A 273 -10.32 -6.95 13.12
CA ILE A 273 -10.44 -8.33 13.61
C ILE A 273 -11.57 -8.41 14.65
N LYS A 274 -12.37 -9.47 14.62
CA LYS A 274 -13.36 -9.74 15.67
C LYS A 274 -12.68 -9.99 17.02
N LYS A 275 -13.35 -9.65 18.11
CA LYS A 275 -12.82 -9.85 19.47
C LYS A 275 -12.33 -11.28 19.74
N GLU A 276 -13.05 -12.30 19.26
CA GLU A 276 -12.69 -13.71 19.49
C GLU A 276 -11.42 -14.15 18.73
N ASP A 277 -11.09 -13.48 17.62
CA ASP A 277 -10.02 -13.88 16.70
C ASP A 277 -8.68 -13.17 16.98
N ILE A 278 -8.63 -12.23 17.93
CA ILE A 278 -7.42 -11.48 18.32
C ILE A 278 -6.25 -12.41 18.67
N ILE A 279 -6.53 -13.58 19.23
CA ILE A 279 -5.52 -14.55 19.66
C ILE A 279 -4.60 -15.03 18.51
N HIS A 280 -5.03 -14.85 17.25
CA HIS A 280 -4.25 -15.19 16.05
C HIS A 280 -3.24 -14.10 15.63
N PHE A 281 -3.33 -12.90 16.22
CA PHE A 281 -2.50 -11.73 15.89
C PHE A 281 -1.71 -11.26 17.11
N LYS A 282 -0.56 -11.92 17.35
CA LYS A 282 0.30 -11.66 18.52
C LYS A 282 1.48 -10.75 18.23
N ASN A 283 1.87 -10.63 16.96
CA ASN A 283 3.05 -9.89 16.54
C ASN A 283 2.69 -8.55 15.89
N GLU A 284 1.45 -8.43 15.46
CA GLU A 284 0.86 -7.23 14.87
C GLU A 284 0.35 -6.31 15.99
N PHE A 285 0.26 -5.01 15.71
CA PHE A 285 -0.03 -4.02 16.73
C PHE A 285 -1.52 -3.75 16.79
N LEU A 286 -2.14 -4.04 17.93
CA LEU A 286 -3.49 -3.58 18.25
C LEU A 286 -3.46 -2.08 18.52
N ILE A 287 -4.07 -1.26 17.67
CA ILE A 287 -3.98 0.21 17.76
C ILE A 287 -5.31 0.90 18.04
N GLY A 288 -6.44 0.18 18.04
CA GLY A 288 -7.74 0.82 18.24
C GLY A 288 -8.93 -0.12 18.19
N ILE A 289 -10.11 0.49 18.09
CA ILE A 289 -11.41 -0.20 18.06
C ILE A 289 -12.36 0.47 17.06
N VAL A 290 -13.25 -0.33 16.50
CA VAL A 290 -14.35 0.09 15.64
C VAL A 290 -15.60 0.32 16.47
N GLU A 291 -16.28 1.45 16.26
CA GLU A 291 -17.53 1.80 16.92
C GLU A 291 -18.60 2.23 15.91
N LYS A 292 -19.84 2.40 16.38
CA LYS A 292 -20.90 3.03 15.58
C LYS A 292 -20.57 4.51 15.35
N GLY A 293 -20.77 5.00 14.12
CA GLY A 293 -20.52 6.39 13.73
C GLY A 293 -19.73 6.46 12.43
N GLU A 294 -19.01 7.56 12.21
CA GLU A 294 -18.21 7.81 11.01
C GLU A 294 -16.93 8.58 11.34
N GLY A 295 -15.88 8.35 10.54
CA GLY A 295 -14.61 9.04 10.59
C GLY A 295 -13.59 8.44 11.57
N ILE A 296 -12.38 8.99 11.50
CA ILE A 296 -11.22 8.53 12.27
C ILE A 296 -10.96 9.47 13.46
N TYR A 297 -10.70 8.88 14.63
CA TYR A 297 -10.39 9.60 15.85
C TYR A 297 -9.08 9.09 16.44
N LEU A 298 -8.28 10.01 16.99
CA LEU A 298 -7.20 9.69 17.91
C LEU A 298 -7.69 10.01 19.31
N ASP A 299 -7.91 8.97 20.10
CA ASP A 299 -8.63 9.02 21.36
C ASP A 299 -10.00 9.71 21.14
N ASN A 300 -10.20 10.90 21.72
CA ASN A 300 -11.45 11.67 21.57
C ASN A 300 -11.42 12.73 20.46
N LYS A 301 -10.30 12.88 19.75
CA LYS A 301 -10.12 13.95 18.77
C LYS A 301 -10.30 13.43 17.36
N LYS A 302 -11.29 13.97 16.63
CA LYS A 302 -11.46 13.68 15.21
C LYS A 302 -10.22 14.10 14.43
N LEU A 303 -9.65 13.18 13.67
CA LEU A 303 -8.56 13.45 12.75
C LEU A 303 -9.12 14.01 11.44
N LYS A 304 -8.30 14.80 10.77
CA LYS A 304 -8.59 15.20 9.39
C LYS A 304 -7.99 14.13 8.50
N GLU A 305 -8.80 13.54 7.64
CA GLU A 305 -8.31 12.71 6.55
C GLU A 305 -7.37 13.56 5.70
N LYS A 306 -6.10 13.13 5.67
CA LYS A 306 -5.00 13.71 4.92
C LYS A 306 -4.12 12.53 4.50
N GLY A 307 -3.70 12.52 3.24
CA GLY A 307 -2.80 11.52 2.69
C GLY A 307 -1.99 12.13 1.55
N PHE A 308 -1.20 11.33 0.86
CA PHE A 308 -0.66 11.71 -0.43
C PHE A 308 -1.83 11.84 -1.44
N GLU A 309 -1.78 12.86 -2.30
CA GLU A 309 -2.76 13.05 -3.38
C GLU A 309 -1.99 13.18 -4.69
N HIS A 310 -2.31 12.35 -5.68
CA HIS A 310 -1.57 12.36 -6.95
C HIS A 310 -1.95 13.55 -7.85
N ILE A 311 -3.10 14.22 -7.63
CA ILE A 311 -3.75 15.16 -8.57
C ILE A 311 -4.26 16.45 -7.92
#